data_AF-A0A378A1R8-F1
#
_entry.id   AF-A0A378A1R8-F1
#
_cell.length_a   1.000
_cell.length_b   1.000
_cell.length_c   1.000
_cell.angle_alpha   90.00
_cell.angle_beta   90.00
_cell.angle_gamma   90.00
#
_symmetry.space_group_name_H-M   'P 1'
#
loop_
_entity.id
_entity.type
_entity.pdbx_description
1 polymer ?
#
loop_
_entity_poly.entity_id
_entity_poly.type
_entity_poly.pdbx_seq_one_letter_code
_entity_poly.pdbx_strand_id
1 'polypeptide(L)' 'MYRQGFDDVYHRVAQIPDNVPMNMRRVITKAIHRSSKPDLAIEVAMEAGRRGVDAVPTLLKKMFSRVLWLARGRAD' A
#
# COMPACT_ATOMS: atom_id res chain seq x y z
N MET A 1 -2.02 3.41 1.86
CA MET A 1 -0.68 2.82 2.02
C MET A 1 0.42 3.88 2.09
N TYR A 2 0.37 4.97 1.32
CA TYR A 2 1.36 6.07 1.39
C TYR A 2 1.79 6.46 2.82
N ARG A 3 0.86 6.89 3.67
CA ARG A 3 1.14 7.27 5.07
C ARG A 3 1.40 6.11 6.03
N GLN A 4 1.41 4.88 5.53
CA GLN A 4 1.65 3.67 6.31
C GLN A 4 3.07 3.14 6.08
N GLY A 5 4.00 4.04 5.70
CA GLY A 5 5.41 3.71 5.47
C GLY A 5 5.73 3.15 4.10
N PHE A 6 4.83 3.27 3.11
CA PHE A 6 5.06 2.79 1.73
C PHE A 6 5.27 3.93 0.73
N ASP A 7 5.47 5.16 1.19
CA ASP A 7 5.64 6.35 0.35
C ASP A 7 6.78 6.20 -0.68
N ASP A 8 7.87 5.53 -0.32
CA ASP A 8 8.98 5.19 -1.23
C ASP A 8 8.53 4.39 -2.46
N VAL A 9 7.57 3.47 -2.32
CA VAL A 9 6.98 2.73 -3.46
C VAL A 9 6.28 3.70 -4.40
N TYR A 10 5.50 4.63 -3.85
CA TYR A 10 4.79 5.63 -4.67
C TYR A 10 5.77 6.57 -5.37
N HIS A 11 6.84 7.00 -4.70
CA HIS A 11 7.89 7.83 -5.29
C HIS A 11 8.61 7.11 -6.43
N ARG A 12 9.01 5.86 -6.20
CA ARG A 12 9.65 4.97 -7.19
C ARG A 12 8.77 4.78 -8.42
N VAL A 13 7.52 4.38 -8.23
CA VAL A 13 6.56 4.15 -9.33
C VAL A 13 6.20 5.44 -10.05
N ALA A 14 6.09 6.57 -9.33
CA ALA A 14 5.86 7.88 -9.94
C ALA A 14 7.08 8.42 -10.71
N GLN A 15 8.26 7.81 -10.54
CA GLN A 15 9.56 8.27 -11.02
C GLN A 15 9.85 9.71 -10.56
N ILE A 16 9.67 9.97 -9.27
CA ILE A 16 9.94 11.27 -8.64
C ILE A 16 11.20 11.12 -7.79
N PRO A 17 12.27 11.90 -8.07
CA PRO A 17 13.44 11.95 -7.20
C PRO A 17 13.09 12.47 -5.79
N ASP A 18 13.74 11.93 -4.77
CA ASP A 18 13.44 12.20 -3.35
C ASP A 18 13.62 13.69 -2.96
N ASN A 19 14.41 14.44 -3.72
CA ASN A 19 14.69 15.86 -3.47
C ASN A 19 13.64 16.82 -4.05
N VAL A 20 12.61 16.32 -4.75
CA VAL A 20 11.58 17.18 -5.35
C VAL A 20 10.45 17.41 -4.35
N PRO A 21 10.19 18.67 -3.91
CA PRO A 21 9.08 18.96 -3.02
C PRO A 21 7.76 18.77 -3.78
N MET A 22 7.11 17.63 -3.56
CA MET A 22 5.82 17.30 -4.15
C MET A 22 4.84 16.83 -3.08
N ASN A 23 3.63 17.38 -3.11
CA ASN A 23 2.60 16.96 -2.17
C ASN A 23 2.14 15.51 -2.45
N MET A 24 1.74 14.80 -1.39
CA MET A 24 1.30 13.41 -1.45
C MET A 24 0.24 13.13 -2.52
N ARG A 25 -0.76 14.02 -2.67
CA ARG A 25 -1.83 13.82 -3.66
C ARG A 25 -1.27 13.73 -5.08
N ARG A 26 -0.34 14.62 -5.44
CA ARG A 26 0.31 14.62 -6.76
C ARG A 26 1.17 13.37 -6.97
N VAL A 27 1.89 12.92 -5.94
CA VAL A 27 2.69 11.68 -6.02
C VAL A 27 1.77 10.47 -6.30
N ILE A 28 0.68 10.32 -5.53
CA ILE A 28 -0.28 9.23 -5.70
C ILE A 28 -0.92 9.27 -7.10
N THR A 29 -1.37 10.44 -7.57
CA THR A 29 -1.96 10.58 -8.89
C THR A 29 -0.96 10.21 -10.00
N LYS A 30 0.30 10.64 -9.89
CA LYS A 30 1.35 10.26 -10.86
C LYS A 30 1.63 8.76 -10.85
N ALA A 31 1.74 8.14 -9.68
CA ALA A 31 1.98 6.70 -9.56
C ALA A 31 0.84 5.89 -10.22
N ILE A 32 -0.42 6.28 -9.96
CA ILE A 32 -1.60 5.65 -10.57
C ILE A 32 -1.63 5.86 -12.08
N HIS A 33 -1.27 7.05 -12.57
CA HIS A 33 -1.24 7.30 -14.01
C HIS A 33 -0.16 6.46 -14.72
N ARG A 34 0.93 6.12 -14.03
CA ARG A 34 2.03 5.31 -14.59
C ARG A 34 1.81 3.80 -14.51
N SER A 35 1.13 3.31 -13.47
CA SER A 35 1.03 1.87 -13.17
C SER A 35 -0.41 1.43 -12.86
N SER A 36 -1.40 2.18 -13.33
CA SER A 36 -2.80 1.98 -12.97
C SER A 36 -3.05 1.93 -11.44
N LYS A 37 -4.29 1.70 -11.00
CA LYS A 37 -4.57 1.46 -9.57
C LYS A 37 -4.26 0.01 -9.17
N PRO A 38 -4.66 -1.01 -9.94
CA PRO A 38 -4.32 -2.40 -9.64
C PRO A 38 -2.81 -2.67 -9.57
N ASP A 39 -2.02 -2.24 -10.56
CA ASP A 39 -0.60 -2.60 -10.57
C ASP A 39 0.16 -1.89 -9.43
N LEU A 40 -0.19 -0.64 -9.12
CA LEU A 40 0.31 0.05 -7.92
C LEU A 40 -0.02 -0.72 -6.62
N ALA A 41 -1.20 -1.34 -6.53
CA ALA A 41 -1.56 -2.14 -5.36
C ALA A 41 -0.73 -3.43 -5.29
N ILE A 42 -0.43 -4.05 -6.44
CA ILE A 42 0.46 -5.21 -6.54
C ILE A 42 1.88 -4.84 -6.09
N GLU A 43 2.43 -3.72 -6.57
CA GLU A 43 3.74 -3.21 -6.17
C GLU A 43 3.84 -3.03 -4.65
N VAL A 44 2.84 -2.40 -4.04
CA VAL A 44 2.78 -2.23 -2.58
C VAL A 44 2.69 -3.58 -1.86
N ALA A 45 1.94 -4.55 -2.39
CA ALA A 45 1.82 -5.88 -1.81
C ALA A 45 3.14 -6.66 -1.90
N MET A 46 3.84 -6.59 -3.03
CA MET A 46 5.16 -7.21 -3.22
C MET A 46 6.19 -6.61 -2.26
N GLU A 47 6.19 -5.28 -2.12
CA GLU A 47 7.06 -4.58 -1.19
C GLU A 47 6.74 -4.97 0.27
N ALA A 48 5.46 -5.05 0.65
CA ALA A 48 5.06 -5.50 1.97
C ALA A 48 5.56 -6.93 2.25
N GLY A 49 5.46 -7.82 1.25
CA GLY A 49 6.01 -9.18 1.33
C GLY A 49 7.52 -9.19 1.54
N ARG A 50 8.27 -8.32 0.85
CA ARG A 50 9.73 -8.17 1.04
C ARG A 50 10.09 -7.65 2.44
N ARG A 51 9.31 -6.74 2.99
CA ARG A 51 9.56 -6.15 4.32
C ARG A 51 9.12 -7.05 5.48
N GLY A 52 8.34 -8.08 5.19
CA GLY A 52 7.84 -9.02 6.19
C GLY A 52 6.54 -8.59 6.86
N VAL A 53 6.02 -9.47 7.71
CA VAL A 53 4.68 -9.37 8.32
C VAL A 53 4.49 -8.14 9.21
N ASP A 54 5.57 -7.59 9.74
CA ASP A 54 5.54 -6.41 10.61
C ASP A 54 5.23 -5.13 9.84
N ALA A 55 5.59 -5.07 8.56
CA ALA A 55 5.29 -3.95 7.68
C ALA A 55 3.82 -3.89 7.24
N VAL A 56 3.02 -4.95 7.45
CA VAL A 56 1.61 -4.96 7.08
C VAL A 56 0.83 -4.03 8.02
N PRO A 57 0.13 -3.00 7.49
CA PRO A 57 -0.59 -2.05 8.33
C PRO A 57 -1.67 -2.70 9.19
N THR A 58 -1.79 -2.24 10.43
CA THR A 58 -2.74 -2.76 11.43
C THR A 58 -4.17 -2.78 10.92
N LEU A 59 -4.57 -1.79 10.11
CA LEU A 59 -5.90 -1.75 9.51
C LEU A 59 -6.18 -2.99 8.63
N LEU A 60 -5.20 -3.39 7.81
CA LEU A 60 -5.31 -4.59 6.98
C LEU A 60 -5.28 -5.86 7.83
N LYS A 61 -4.42 -5.93 8.85
CA LYS A 61 -4.40 -7.05 9.82
C LYS A 61 -5.78 -7.26 10.46
N LYS A 62 -6.44 -6.17 10.88
CA LYS A 62 -7.79 -6.19 11.45
C LYS A 62 -8.85 -6.62 10.42
N MET A 63 -8.81 -6.05 9.22
CA MET A 63 -9.74 -6.40 8.14
C MET A 63 -9.65 -7.89 7.78
N PHE A 64 -8.44 -8.40 7.54
CA PHE A 64 -8.25 -9.81 7.20
C PHE A 64 -8.63 -10.74 8.35
N SER A 65 -8.32 -10.37 9.60
CA SER A 65 -8.79 -11.11 10.76
C SER A 65 -10.32 -11.22 10.74
N ARG A 66 -11.04 -10.11 10.53
CA ARG A 66 -12.51 -10.12 10.44
C ARG A 66 -13.03 -11.01 9.32
N VAL A 67 -12.41 -10.95 8.13
CA VAL A 67 -12.77 -11.84 7.00
C VAL A 67 -12.57 -13.30 7.38
N LEU A 68 -11.48 -13.64 8.07
CA LEU A 68 -11.20 -15.00 8.52
C LEU A 68 -12.23 -15.50 9.55
N TRP A 69 -12.65 -14.63 10.47
CA TRP A 69 -13.71 -14.93 11.44
C TRP A 69 -15.07 -15.17 10.75
N LEU A 70 -15.42 -14.32 9.77
CA LEU A 70 -16.63 -14.47 8.96
C LEU A 70 -16.63 -15.79 8.18
N ALA A 71 -15.52 -16.12 7.51
CA ALA A 71 -15.38 -17.36 6.75
C ALA A 71 -15.47 -18.62 7.61
N ARG A 72 -15.23 -18.50 8.93
CA ARG A 72 -15.32 -19.59 9.90
C ARG A 72 -16.69 -19.68 10.60
N GLY A 73 -17.64 -18.81 10.26
CA GLY A 73 -18.96 -18.74 10.92
C GLY A 73 -18.89 -18.30 12.38
N ARG A 74 -17.85 -17.56 12.77
CA ARG A 74 -17.62 -17.11 14.15
C ARG A 74 -17.73 -15.59 14.32
N ALA A 75 -18.29 -14.90 13.34
CA ALA A 75 -18.51 -13.47 13.46
C ALA A 75 -19.85 -13.25 14.16
N ASP A 76 -19.78 -12.95 15.46
CA ASP A 76 -20.90 -12.39 16.23
C ASP A 76 -21.11 -10.90 15.87
#